data_AF-A0A9E0FQ49-F1
#
_entry.id   AF-A0A9E0FQ49-F1
#
_cell.length_a   1.000
_cell.length_b   1.000
_cell.length_c   1.000
_cell.angle_alpha   90.00
_cell.angle_beta   90.00
_cell.angle_gamma   90.00
#
_symmetry.space_group_name_H-M   'P 1'
#
loop_
_entity.id
_entity.type
_entity.pdbx_description
1 polymer ?
#
loop_
_entity_poly.entity_id
_entity_poly.type
_entity_poly.pdbx_seq_one_letter_code
_entity_poly.pdbx_strand_id
1 'polypeptide(L)'
;ARTGRRMRVATKYLMQTRSFFARHGVADYRITESSRATEGAPAAGAAELIVDITTTGATLVANGLKILGDGVILKSQAQLAASLRATWSDSQLAVAERLLRVIEARATAHDSATLVWPDSEGDEDLIGDLVAAGATRRPNGVLAPVDRIAAISTLLTAKGRGPVTASRPDFVFETSCGPYEALAQRVKN
;
A
#
# COMPACT_ATOMS: atom_id res chain seq x y z
N ALA A 1 24.61 -17.19 27.68
CA ALA A 1 24.37 -18.20 28.74
C ALA A 1 23.00 -18.86 28.52
N ARG A 2 22.93 -20.19 28.38
CA ARG A 2 21.65 -20.93 28.32
C ARG A 2 21.13 -21.11 29.74
N THR A 3 20.21 -20.26 30.16
CA THR A 3 19.62 -20.24 31.52
C THR A 3 18.56 -21.33 31.73
N GLY A 4 18.33 -22.22 30.75
CA GLY A 4 17.28 -23.26 30.80
C GLY A 4 15.85 -22.71 30.79
N ARG A 5 15.68 -21.38 30.67
CA ARG A 5 14.37 -20.72 30.65
C ARG A 5 13.95 -20.43 29.22
N ARG A 6 12.67 -20.70 28.93
CA ARG A 6 12.05 -20.33 27.65
C ARG A 6 12.17 -18.83 27.41
N MET A 7 12.43 -18.44 26.17
CA MET A 7 12.45 -17.03 25.77
C MET A 7 11.07 -16.39 26.01
N ARG A 8 11.02 -15.23 26.62
CA ARG A 8 9.77 -14.50 26.89
C ARG A 8 9.56 -13.49 25.77
N VAL A 9 8.39 -13.57 25.16
CA VAL A 9 8.00 -12.69 24.06
C VAL A 9 6.80 -11.85 24.49
N ALA A 10 6.99 -10.53 24.55
CA ALA A 10 5.90 -9.60 24.84
C ALA A 10 5.14 -9.25 23.55
N THR A 11 3.84 -9.51 23.50
CA THR A 11 3.00 -9.16 22.35
C THR A 11 1.52 -9.17 22.69
N LYS A 12 0.75 -8.39 21.92
CA LYS A 12 -0.72 -8.49 21.83
C LYS A 12 -1.19 -9.35 20.64
N TYR A 13 -0.28 -9.73 19.74
CA TYR A 13 -0.57 -10.43 18.48
C TYR A 13 -0.29 -11.93 18.61
N LEU A 14 -1.03 -12.60 19.49
CA LEU A 14 -0.77 -14.00 19.88
C LEU A 14 -0.73 -14.95 18.68
N MET A 15 -1.75 -14.90 17.82
CA MET A 15 -1.90 -15.82 16.70
C MET A 15 -0.84 -15.59 15.62
N GLN A 16 -0.57 -14.33 15.30
CA GLN A 16 0.43 -13.95 14.30
C GLN A 16 1.83 -14.35 14.77
N THR A 17 2.15 -14.10 16.05
CA THR A 17 3.44 -14.46 16.65
C THR A 17 3.64 -15.97 16.65
N ARG A 18 2.65 -16.74 17.13
CA ARG A 18 2.72 -18.21 17.15
C ARG A 18 2.91 -18.79 15.75
N SER A 19 2.13 -18.31 14.79
CA SER A 19 2.19 -18.76 13.40
C SER A 19 3.54 -18.43 12.76
N PHE A 20 4.06 -17.23 12.99
CA PHE A 20 5.38 -16.82 12.50
C PHE A 20 6.50 -17.68 13.10
N PHE A 21 6.52 -17.87 14.41
CA PHE A 21 7.54 -18.70 15.08
C PHE A 21 7.48 -20.17 14.65
N ALA A 22 6.28 -20.73 14.50
CA ALA A 22 6.12 -22.11 14.01
C ALA A 22 6.72 -22.27 12.61
N ARG A 23 6.48 -21.32 11.69
CA ARG A 23 7.06 -21.34 10.33
C ARG A 23 8.59 -21.23 10.33
N HIS A 24 9.18 -20.63 11.36
CA HIS A 24 10.63 -20.45 11.49
C HIS A 24 11.29 -21.44 12.46
N GLY A 25 10.58 -22.47 12.92
CA GLY A 25 11.13 -23.49 13.81
C GLY A 25 11.43 -23.00 15.24
N VAL A 26 10.88 -21.87 15.66
CA VAL A 26 11.08 -21.31 17.01
C VAL A 26 10.06 -21.93 17.96
N ALA A 27 10.51 -22.83 18.84
CA ALA A 27 9.64 -23.58 19.76
C ALA A 27 9.84 -23.25 21.25
N ASP A 28 11.03 -22.79 21.65
CA ASP A 28 11.37 -22.59 23.06
C ASP A 28 11.07 -21.16 23.54
N TYR A 29 9.78 -20.81 23.55
CA TYR A 29 9.30 -19.51 24.01
C TYR A 29 8.03 -19.61 24.88
N ARG A 30 7.74 -18.52 25.60
CA ARG A 30 6.44 -18.24 26.21
C ARG A 30 6.03 -16.83 25.88
N ILE A 31 4.74 -16.63 25.63
CA ILE A 31 4.20 -15.28 25.41
C ILE A 31 3.83 -14.68 26.77
N THR A 32 4.29 -13.46 27.00
CA THR A 32 3.80 -12.59 28.06
C THR A 32 2.87 -11.59 27.40
N GLU A 33 1.58 -11.59 27.72
CA GLU A 33 0.66 -10.60 27.16
C GLU A 33 1.06 -9.19 27.61
N SER A 34 1.20 -8.28 26.65
CA SER A 34 1.49 -6.87 26.91
C SER A 34 0.21 -6.06 26.81
N SER A 35 -0.25 -5.50 27.93
CA SER A 35 -1.44 -4.62 27.99
C SER A 35 -1.11 -3.14 27.86
N ARG A 36 0.18 -2.77 27.90
CA ARG A 36 0.70 -1.39 27.80
C ARG A 36 1.79 -1.31 26.74
N ALA A 37 2.61 -0.25 26.75
CA ALA A 37 3.75 -0.05 25.87
C ALA A 37 4.64 -1.31 25.81
N THR A 38 4.49 -2.07 24.73
CA THR A 38 5.21 -3.33 24.54
C THR A 38 6.72 -3.10 24.50
N GLU A 39 7.15 -1.92 24.04
CA GLU A 39 8.56 -1.56 23.93
C GLU A 39 9.26 -1.45 25.28
N GLY A 40 8.52 -1.23 26.37
CA GLY A 40 9.08 -1.18 27.73
C GLY A 40 9.33 -2.56 28.35
N ALA A 41 8.76 -3.63 27.79
CA ALA A 41 8.84 -4.97 28.38
C ALA A 41 10.29 -5.49 28.52
N PRO A 42 11.20 -5.25 27.56
CA PRO A 42 12.62 -5.61 27.72
C PRO A 42 13.32 -4.86 28.85
N ALA A 43 13.15 -3.53 28.91
CA ALA A 43 13.77 -2.70 29.95
C ALA A 43 13.27 -3.05 31.37
N ALA A 44 12.00 -3.48 31.49
CA ALA A 44 11.42 -3.95 32.74
C ALA A 44 11.80 -5.41 33.09
N GLY A 45 12.57 -6.10 32.25
CA GLY A 45 12.95 -7.51 32.46
C GLY A 45 11.78 -8.50 32.29
N ALA A 46 10.66 -8.06 31.71
CA ALA A 46 9.46 -8.87 31.52
C ALA A 46 9.54 -9.78 30.29
N ALA A 47 10.31 -9.37 29.26
CA ALA A 47 10.52 -10.12 28.03
C ALA A 47 11.94 -9.95 27.48
N GLU A 48 12.44 -10.95 26.73
CA GLU A 48 13.68 -10.81 25.97
C GLU A 48 13.43 -10.25 24.55
N LEU A 49 12.24 -10.48 24.01
CA LEU A 49 11.85 -10.08 22.66
C LEU A 49 10.43 -9.53 22.67
N ILE A 50 10.14 -8.65 21.71
CA ILE A 50 8.79 -8.12 21.52
C ILE A 50 8.31 -8.41 20.10
N VAL A 51 6.98 -8.52 19.96
CA VAL A 51 6.31 -8.47 18.66
C VAL A 51 5.25 -7.38 18.75
N ASP A 52 5.46 -6.30 18.00
CA ASP A 52 4.54 -5.18 17.92
C ASP A 52 4.49 -4.60 16.51
N ILE A 53 3.49 -3.75 16.25
CA ILE A 53 3.38 -3.00 15.01
C ILE A 53 4.31 -1.78 15.03
N THR A 54 4.92 -1.48 13.90
CA THR A 54 5.71 -0.25 13.74
C THR A 54 5.60 0.27 12.32
N THR A 55 5.75 1.59 12.17
CA THR A 55 5.79 2.26 10.86
C THR A 55 7.22 2.61 10.49
N THR A 56 7.83 3.55 11.23
CA THR A 56 9.20 4.03 10.97
C THR A 56 10.25 3.37 11.87
N GLY A 57 9.85 2.61 12.89
CA GLY A 57 10.75 2.07 13.90
C GLY A 57 11.19 3.06 14.98
N ALA A 58 10.78 4.33 14.93
CA ALA A 58 11.26 5.37 15.85
C ALA A 58 11.05 5.02 17.34
N THR A 59 9.86 4.51 17.70
CA THR A 59 9.55 4.08 19.08
C THR A 59 10.44 2.92 19.55
N LEU A 60 10.78 2.00 18.66
CA LEU A 60 11.66 0.87 18.97
C LEU A 60 13.07 1.35 19.27
N VAL A 61 13.61 2.23 18.41
CA VAL A 61 14.95 2.81 18.59
C VAL A 61 15.04 3.61 19.89
N ALA A 62 14.01 4.40 20.21
CA ALA A 62 13.96 5.17 21.46
C ALA A 62 14.02 4.28 22.73
N ASN A 63 13.64 3.00 22.61
CA ASN A 63 13.70 2.01 23.70
C ASN A 63 14.92 1.07 23.58
N GLY A 64 15.91 1.41 22.75
CA GLY A 64 17.11 0.59 22.55
C GLY A 64 16.85 -0.73 21.83
N LEU A 65 15.74 -0.82 21.08
CA LEU A 65 15.35 -2.01 20.34
C LEU A 65 15.71 -1.88 18.85
N LYS A 66 15.90 -3.02 18.20
CA LYS A 66 16.19 -3.12 16.77
C LYS A 66 15.20 -4.04 16.08
N ILE A 67 14.71 -3.62 14.92
CA ILE A 67 13.91 -4.47 14.03
C ILE A 67 14.84 -5.54 13.41
N LEU A 68 14.47 -6.81 13.54
CA LEU A 68 15.19 -7.91 12.91
C LEU A 68 14.88 -7.94 11.41
N GLY A 69 15.88 -8.16 10.56
CA GLY A 69 15.72 -8.13 9.10
C GLY A 69 14.79 -9.24 8.58
N ASP A 70 14.77 -10.37 9.26
CA ASP A 70 13.87 -11.50 9.04
C ASP A 70 12.63 -11.47 9.95
N GLY A 71 12.50 -10.48 10.84
CA GLY A 71 11.44 -10.39 11.85
C GLY A 71 10.12 -9.80 11.37
N VAL A 72 9.96 -9.55 10.06
CA VAL A 72 8.72 -9.00 9.51
C VAL A 72 7.66 -10.09 9.42
N ILE A 73 6.64 -9.99 10.28
CA ILE A 73 5.55 -10.96 10.32
C ILE A 73 4.49 -10.69 9.23
N LEU A 74 4.11 -9.43 9.06
CA LEU A 74 3.06 -8.99 8.14
C LEU A 74 3.28 -7.51 7.78
N LYS A 75 3.08 -7.15 6.51
CA LYS A 75 2.89 -5.76 6.10
C LYS A 75 1.40 -5.43 6.17
N SER A 76 1.03 -4.43 6.96
CA SER A 76 -0.36 -4.04 7.18
C SER A 76 -0.69 -2.69 6.53
N GLN A 77 -1.92 -2.56 6.06
CA GLN A 77 -2.51 -1.32 5.58
C GLN A 77 -4.02 -1.35 5.87
N ALA A 78 -4.71 -0.21 5.72
CA ALA A 78 -6.16 -0.19 5.76
C ALA A 78 -6.74 -1.03 4.61
N GLN A 79 -7.82 -1.75 4.88
CA GLN A 79 -8.49 -2.63 3.91
C GLN A 79 -10.00 -2.42 4.01
N LEU A 80 -10.67 -2.34 2.87
CA LEU A 80 -12.13 -2.47 2.79
C LEU A 80 -12.45 -3.95 2.53
N ALA A 81 -13.21 -4.57 3.43
CA ALA A 81 -13.54 -6.00 3.36
C ALA A 81 -15.05 -6.22 3.14
N ALA A 82 -15.37 -7.26 2.38
CA ALA A 82 -16.75 -7.68 2.10
C ALA A 82 -16.94 -9.14 2.56
N SER A 83 -18.09 -9.44 3.18
CA SER A 83 -18.46 -10.81 3.53
C SER A 83 -18.93 -11.56 2.29
N LEU A 84 -18.27 -12.67 1.97
CA LEU A 84 -18.67 -13.57 0.87
C LEU A 84 -19.86 -14.46 1.22
N ARG A 85 -20.25 -14.51 2.51
CA ARG A 85 -21.37 -15.32 2.99
C ARG A 85 -22.63 -14.50 3.23
N ALA A 86 -22.54 -13.18 3.12
CA ALA A 86 -23.71 -12.32 3.23
C ALA A 86 -24.54 -12.41 1.94
N THR A 87 -25.85 -12.26 2.07
CA THR A 87 -26.71 -12.06 0.90
C THR A 87 -26.47 -10.66 0.35
N TRP A 88 -26.22 -10.57 -0.96
CA TRP A 88 -26.02 -9.32 -1.68
C TRP A 88 -27.19 -9.10 -2.64
N SER A 89 -28.07 -8.15 -2.32
CA SER A 89 -29.08 -7.69 -3.27
C SER A 89 -28.45 -6.82 -4.37
N ASP A 90 -29.15 -6.67 -5.50
CA ASP A 90 -28.71 -5.76 -6.56
C ASP A 90 -28.54 -4.32 -6.08
N SER A 91 -29.40 -3.87 -5.16
CA SER A 91 -29.28 -2.54 -4.54
C SER A 91 -28.02 -2.39 -3.68
N GLN A 92 -27.61 -3.45 -2.96
CA GLN A 92 -26.36 -3.44 -2.18
C GLN A 92 -25.13 -3.48 -3.09
N LEU A 93 -25.18 -4.26 -4.18
CA LEU A 93 -24.11 -4.27 -5.18
C LEU A 93 -23.96 -2.92 -5.87
N ALA A 94 -25.06 -2.24 -6.20
CA ALA A 94 -25.01 -0.89 -6.76
C ALA A 94 -24.44 0.17 -5.79
N VAL A 95 -24.62 0.00 -4.47
CA VAL A 95 -23.95 0.84 -3.47
C VAL A 95 -22.44 0.52 -3.41
N ALA A 96 -22.10 -0.77 -3.39
CA ALA A 96 -20.70 -1.21 -3.37
C ALA A 96 -19.93 -0.73 -4.61
N GLU A 97 -20.54 -0.81 -5.79
CA GLU A 97 -19.96 -0.30 -7.04
C GLU A 97 -19.62 1.18 -6.92
N ARG A 98 -20.58 2.01 -6.48
CA ARG A 98 -20.36 3.46 -6.33
C ARG A 98 -19.22 3.76 -5.34
N LEU A 99 -19.17 3.06 -4.21
CA LEU A 99 -18.12 3.22 -3.22
C LEU A 99 -16.75 2.83 -3.80
N LEU A 100 -16.66 1.66 -4.43
CA LEU A 100 -15.41 1.14 -4.98
C LEU A 100 -14.89 1.99 -6.14
N ARG A 101 -15.77 2.49 -7.00
CA ARG A 101 -15.38 3.43 -8.09
C ARG A 101 -14.74 4.71 -7.55
N VAL A 102 -15.24 5.26 -6.44
CA VAL A 102 -14.65 6.47 -5.83
C VAL A 102 -13.28 6.16 -5.20
N ILE A 103 -13.16 5.02 -4.50
CA ILE A 103 -11.91 4.59 -3.87
C ILE A 103 -10.84 4.32 -4.95
N GLU A 104 -11.18 3.57 -5.99
CA GLU A 104 -10.29 3.27 -7.11
C GLU A 104 -9.90 4.53 -7.86
N ALA A 105 -10.85 5.43 -8.14
CA ALA A 105 -10.54 6.69 -8.81
C ALA A 105 -9.58 7.56 -8.00
N ARG A 106 -9.69 7.56 -6.66
CA ARG A 106 -8.74 8.25 -5.79
C ARG A 106 -7.36 7.57 -5.76
N ALA A 107 -7.34 6.24 -5.75
CA ALA A 107 -6.09 5.48 -5.79
C ALA A 107 -5.33 5.72 -7.11
N THR A 108 -6.02 5.62 -8.25
CA THR A 108 -5.44 5.93 -9.56
C THR A 108 -4.93 7.37 -9.63
N ALA A 109 -5.68 8.32 -9.09
CA ALA A 109 -5.29 9.73 -9.06
C ALA A 109 -4.05 9.99 -8.18
N HIS A 110 -3.95 9.30 -7.04
CA HIS A 110 -2.80 9.42 -6.14
C HIS A 110 -1.47 9.06 -6.86
N ASP A 111 -1.52 8.05 -7.73
CA ASP A 111 -0.34 7.55 -8.45
C ASP A 111 -0.18 8.18 -9.84
N SER A 112 -1.04 9.12 -10.22
CA SER A 112 -1.03 9.77 -11.54
C SER A 112 -0.82 11.28 -11.48
N ALA A 113 -0.30 11.85 -12.57
CA ALA A 113 -0.24 13.28 -12.82
C ALA A 113 -0.60 13.57 -14.27
N THR A 114 -1.28 14.69 -14.50
CA THR A 114 -1.53 15.23 -15.83
C THR A 114 -0.38 16.15 -16.20
N LEU A 115 0.30 15.86 -17.31
CA LEU A 115 1.25 16.76 -17.93
C LEU A 115 0.58 17.44 -19.12
N VAL A 116 0.66 18.76 -19.17
CA VAL A 116 0.08 19.62 -20.21
C VAL A 116 1.17 20.50 -20.80
N TRP A 117 1.20 20.60 -22.12
CA TRP A 117 2.07 21.52 -22.86
C TRP A 117 1.31 22.08 -24.07
N PRO A 118 1.77 23.19 -24.67
CA PRO A 118 1.23 23.67 -25.94
C PRO A 118 1.50 22.61 -27.02
N ASP A 119 0.46 21.88 -27.40
CA ASP A 119 0.53 20.88 -28.46
C ASP A 119 0.94 21.55 -29.79
N SER A 120 1.72 20.83 -30.60
CA SER A 120 2.28 21.32 -31.86
C SER A 120 2.20 20.24 -32.92
N GLU A 121 2.12 20.63 -34.20
CA GLU A 121 2.18 19.66 -35.31
C GLU A 121 3.44 18.80 -35.20
N GLY A 122 3.26 17.47 -35.22
CA GLY A 122 4.34 16.49 -35.09
C GLY A 122 4.55 15.90 -33.69
N ASP A 123 3.72 16.24 -32.70
CA ASP A 123 3.77 15.61 -31.37
C ASP A 123 3.08 14.23 -31.29
N GLU A 124 2.49 13.75 -32.39
CA GLU A 124 1.84 12.42 -32.46
C GLU A 124 2.79 11.28 -32.09
N ASP A 125 4.00 11.25 -32.67
CA ASP A 125 5.00 10.22 -32.37
C ASP A 125 5.47 10.31 -30.91
N LEU A 126 5.62 11.53 -30.41
CA LEU A 126 6.01 11.82 -29.03
C LEU A 126 4.96 11.32 -28.03
N ILE A 127 3.69 11.60 -28.29
CA ILE A 127 2.57 11.10 -27.48
C ILE A 127 2.51 9.58 -27.61
N GLY A 128 2.73 9.01 -28.80
CA GLY A 128 2.81 7.57 -29.04
C GLY A 128 3.86 6.89 -28.16
N ASP A 129 5.07 7.44 -28.10
CA ASP A 129 6.16 6.95 -27.25
C ASP A 129 5.78 6.99 -25.76
N LEU A 130 5.17 8.10 -25.32
CA LEU A 130 4.74 8.26 -23.93
C LEU A 130 3.62 7.28 -23.57
N VAL A 131 2.69 7.04 -24.49
CA VAL A 131 1.60 6.06 -24.32
C VAL A 131 2.15 4.64 -24.29
N ALA A 132 3.06 4.28 -25.20
CA ALA A 132 3.75 2.99 -25.18
C ALA A 132 4.52 2.76 -23.87
N ALA A 133 5.00 3.85 -23.27
CA ALA A 133 5.66 3.81 -21.98
C ALA A 133 4.67 3.70 -20.80
N GLY A 134 3.35 3.77 -21.00
CA GLY A 134 2.34 3.64 -19.95
C GLY A 134 1.65 4.94 -19.52
N ALA A 135 1.71 5.99 -20.35
CA ALA A 135 0.85 7.16 -20.19
C ALA A 135 -0.49 6.97 -20.94
N THR A 136 -1.49 7.75 -20.57
CA THR A 136 -2.78 7.81 -21.26
C THR A 136 -2.89 9.14 -21.99
N ARG A 137 -3.21 9.10 -23.29
CA ARG A 137 -3.38 10.29 -24.11
C ARG A 137 -4.50 11.19 -23.58
N ARG A 138 -4.27 12.50 -23.58
CA ARG A 138 -5.25 13.55 -23.30
C ARG A 138 -5.24 14.57 -24.45
N PRO A 139 -6.29 15.40 -24.61
CA PRO A 139 -6.35 16.37 -25.70
C PRO A 139 -5.15 17.32 -25.80
N ASN A 140 -4.60 17.79 -24.66
CA ASN A 140 -3.45 18.70 -24.63
C ASN A 140 -2.31 18.14 -23.76
N GLY A 141 -2.10 16.82 -23.80
CA GLY A 141 -0.99 16.18 -23.10
C GLY A 141 -1.25 14.74 -22.70
N VAL A 142 -0.78 14.34 -21.52
CA VAL A 142 -0.90 12.96 -21.04
C VAL A 142 -1.23 12.88 -19.55
N LEU A 143 -1.93 11.80 -19.16
CA LEU A 143 -1.97 11.33 -17.78
C LEU A 143 -0.87 10.27 -17.63
N ALA A 144 0.05 10.44 -16.69
CA ALA A 144 1.18 9.53 -16.52
C ALA A 144 1.43 9.23 -15.04
N PRO A 145 2.17 8.14 -14.72
CA PRO A 145 2.60 7.86 -13.36
C PRO A 145 3.39 9.03 -12.73
N VAL A 146 3.13 9.32 -11.45
CA VAL A 146 3.74 10.47 -10.74
C VAL A 146 5.26 10.42 -10.66
N ASP A 147 5.85 9.22 -10.64
CA ASP A 147 7.30 9.01 -10.61
C ASP A 147 7.98 9.34 -11.95
N ARG A 148 7.21 9.47 -13.03
CA ARG A 148 7.73 9.78 -14.37
C ARG A 148 7.60 11.24 -14.78
N ILE A 149 7.01 12.09 -13.94
CA ILE A 149 6.83 13.52 -14.24
C ILE A 149 8.15 14.16 -14.68
N ALA A 150 9.24 13.92 -13.95
CA ALA A 150 10.54 14.50 -14.24
C ALA A 150 11.08 14.03 -15.60
N ALA A 151 11.07 12.71 -15.85
CA ALA A 151 11.57 12.12 -17.08
C ALA A 151 10.79 12.62 -18.32
N ILE A 152 9.46 12.67 -18.23
CA ILE A 152 8.60 13.15 -19.32
C ILE A 152 8.84 14.64 -19.56
N SER A 153 8.89 15.46 -18.50
CA SER A 153 9.15 16.90 -18.61
C SER A 153 10.51 17.19 -19.25
N THR A 154 11.55 16.44 -18.89
CA THR A 154 12.88 16.57 -19.51
C THR A 154 12.85 16.20 -20.99
N LEU A 155 12.16 15.11 -21.35
CA LEU A 155 12.05 14.67 -22.74
C LEU A 155 11.28 15.67 -23.61
N LEU A 156 10.17 16.22 -23.10
CA LEU A 156 9.38 17.26 -23.78
C LEU A 156 10.23 18.52 -24.00
N THR A 157 10.87 19.02 -22.95
CA THR A 157 11.69 20.25 -23.04
C THR A 157 12.94 20.08 -23.89
N ALA A 158 13.57 18.90 -23.91
CA ALA A 158 14.68 18.59 -24.82
C ALA A 158 14.26 18.60 -26.30
N LYS A 159 13.01 18.25 -26.59
CA LYS A 159 12.41 18.43 -27.92
C LYS A 159 11.93 19.87 -28.17
N GLY A 160 12.12 20.81 -27.24
CA GLY A 160 11.66 22.20 -27.40
C GLY A 160 10.16 22.40 -27.14
N ARG A 161 9.50 21.44 -26.47
CA ARG A 161 8.10 21.55 -26.07
C ARG A 161 8.02 22.19 -24.70
N GLY A 162 7.16 23.19 -24.55
CA GLY A 162 6.92 23.83 -23.27
C GLY A 162 6.22 25.18 -23.39
N PRO A 163 5.87 25.81 -22.27
CA PRO A 163 6.09 25.33 -20.90
C PRO A 163 5.30 24.03 -20.60
N VAL A 164 5.91 23.09 -19.88
CA VAL A 164 5.25 21.86 -19.43
C VAL A 164 4.74 22.08 -18.01
N THR A 165 3.45 21.88 -17.80
CA THR A 165 2.81 21.97 -16.48
C THR A 165 2.42 20.57 -16.02
N ALA A 166 2.68 20.24 -14.76
CA ALA A 166 2.24 19.01 -14.14
C ALA A 166 1.25 19.29 -13.00
N SER A 167 0.13 18.60 -12.97
CA SER A 167 -0.87 18.69 -11.90
C SER A 167 -1.36 17.30 -11.50
N ARG A 168 -1.64 17.10 -10.22
CA ARG A 168 -2.21 15.83 -9.73
C ARG A 168 -3.74 15.94 -9.73
N PRO A 169 -4.47 15.05 -10.42
CA PRO A 169 -5.91 15.02 -10.32
C PRO A 169 -6.34 14.59 -8.92
N ASP A 170 -7.54 14.98 -8.49
CA ASP A 170 -8.12 14.46 -7.26
C ASP A 170 -8.75 13.07 -7.43
N PHE A 171 -9.28 12.79 -8.62
CA PHE A 171 -9.90 11.52 -9.00
C PHE A 171 -9.65 11.25 -10.49
N VAL A 172 -9.45 9.98 -10.84
CA VAL A 172 -9.40 9.49 -12.22
C VAL A 172 -10.41 8.36 -12.35
N PHE A 173 -11.59 8.67 -12.90
CA PHE A 173 -12.64 7.67 -13.11
C PHE A 173 -12.42 6.92 -14.42
N GLU A 174 -12.42 5.59 -14.33
CA GLU A 174 -12.36 4.68 -15.48
C GLU A 174 -13.74 4.08 -15.79
N THR A 175 -13.87 3.53 -17.00
CA THR A 175 -15.11 2.86 -17.43
C THR A 175 -15.37 1.59 -16.62
N SER A 176 -14.32 0.83 -16.33
CA SER A 176 -14.34 -0.40 -15.52
C SER A 176 -13.94 -0.12 -14.07
N CYS A 177 -14.30 -1.05 -13.18
CA CYS A 177 -13.90 -0.99 -11.78
C CYS A 177 -13.45 -2.38 -11.33
N GLY A 178 -12.14 -2.63 -11.40
CA GLY A 178 -11.57 -3.97 -11.17
C GLY A 178 -11.92 -4.55 -9.79
N PRO A 179 -11.80 -3.78 -8.69
CA PRO A 179 -12.21 -4.22 -7.37
C PRO A 179 -13.70 -4.59 -7.28
N TYR A 180 -14.59 -3.85 -7.95
CA TYR A 180 -16.01 -4.17 -7.95
C TYR A 180 -16.32 -5.42 -8.77
N GLU A 181 -15.72 -5.55 -9.95
CA GLU A 181 -15.88 -6.74 -10.81
C GLU A 181 -15.44 -8.00 -10.06
N ALA A 182 -14.30 -7.94 -9.36
CA ALA A 182 -13.81 -9.03 -8.52
C ALA A 182 -14.76 -9.34 -7.35
N LEU A 183 -15.36 -8.34 -6.71
CA LEU A 183 -16.36 -8.54 -5.67
C LEU A 183 -17.61 -9.22 -6.25
N ALA A 184 -18.19 -8.66 -7.31
CA ALA A 184 -19.40 -9.15 -7.94
C ALA A 184 -19.27 -10.60 -8.40
N GLN A 185 -18.10 -10.98 -8.93
CA GLN A 185 -17.81 -12.37 -9.31
C GLN A 185 -17.81 -13.34 -8.12
N ARG A 186 -17.36 -12.89 -6.94
CA ARG A 186 -17.19 -13.76 -5.76
C ARG A 186 -18.44 -13.91 -4.90
N VAL A 187 -19.40 -12.99 -5.00
CA VAL A 187 -20.62 -12.99 -4.17
C VAL A 187 -21.86 -13.46 -4.91
N LYS A 188 -21.81 -13.58 -6.24
CA LYS A 188 -22.87 -14.17 -7.06
C LYS A 188 -22.76 -15.70 -7.20
N ASN A 189 -21.63 -16.28 -6.78
CA ASN A 189 -21.38 -17.72 -6.70
C ASN A 189 -21.61 -18.23 -5.28
#